data_AF-A0A348PS46-F1
#
_entry.id   AF-A0A348PS46-F1
#
_cell.length_a   1.000
_cell.length_b   1.000
_cell.length_c   1.000
_cell.angle_alpha   90.00
_cell.angle_beta   90.00
_cell.angle_gamma   90.00
#
_symmetry.space_group_name_H-M   'P 1'
#
loop_
_entity.id
_entity.type
_entity.pdbx_description
1 polymer ?
#
loop_
_entity_poly.entity_id
_entity_poly.type
_entity_poly.pdbx_seq_one_letter_code
_entity_poly.pdbx_strand_id
1 'polypeptide(L)'
;MKKITAVVALAILIASCNPLSKMAKYADSVKYDVTPNPLEMHGDSIAVSMSGKFPPNYFHKLASITATPSMRNASGEVVKSFEPIKLIGIDVEGDGQKIDFTKGGTFSYEDVLAYDPKMENVKLTLDVSAGYKTKSKDFGNVDLGDGTIITPLMVRSDEKPIMGPDKFNRITPKNIDGQINYLIQSAAVRGSELNDEDMKTVKSFIATGVEEGLVWKGMSVSAYASPDGEMDKNANLANDRANTAAKSVQGMLRSKKIDAAKSDDFFKKEGKGEDWAGFEKAVMASDFPDKDIVVRVLKMQSDLEVREKEIKNMAATYKFLAEEILPQQRRATFTLMAEKVGKSDEEISQLAKSDPSQLNVEEMLYAATLTDDMAAKLKIYQTAKTQFAKDWRGPNNAGYILMLQNKISDAQAEFEEAAKRADNGVINNNLGIISIKSGNRTKASEYYSKAVGAGPEVGYNMGIVDIKNGDYESAVKNMGSNKSFNAALAQMLKGDNTGATSTIEAGDDKASGAGYYLKAILGA
;
A
#
# COMPACT_ATOMS: atom_id res chain seq x y z
N MET A 1 -62.31 -5.51 -91.27
CA MET A 1 -62.88 -4.97 -90.01
C MET A 1 -62.76 -6.04 -88.93
N LYS A 2 -62.18 -5.65 -87.79
CA LYS A 2 -62.41 -6.14 -86.40
C LYS A 2 -62.52 -7.66 -86.15
N LYS A 3 -61.53 -8.20 -85.40
CA LYS A 3 -61.61 -8.81 -84.04
C LYS A 3 -62.63 -9.96 -83.93
N ILE A 4 -62.31 -11.13 -83.39
CA ILE A 4 -62.00 -11.37 -81.97
C ILE A 4 -61.32 -12.74 -81.83
N THR A 5 -60.13 -12.74 -81.24
CA THR A 5 -59.45 -13.93 -80.70
C THR A 5 -60.12 -14.28 -79.37
N ALA A 6 -60.78 -15.43 -79.30
CA ALA A 6 -61.27 -15.98 -78.03
C ALA A 6 -60.11 -16.69 -77.33
N VAL A 7 -59.48 -16.00 -76.38
CA VAL A 7 -58.56 -16.58 -75.41
C VAL A 7 -59.40 -17.39 -74.43
N VAL A 8 -59.28 -18.72 -74.49
CA VAL A 8 -59.77 -19.61 -73.43
C VAL A 8 -58.86 -19.39 -72.23
N ALA A 9 -59.42 -18.73 -71.22
CA ALA A 9 -58.80 -18.49 -69.93
C ALA A 9 -58.60 -19.83 -69.21
N LEU A 10 -57.36 -20.34 -69.25
CA LEU A 10 -56.91 -21.29 -68.24
C LEU A 10 -56.69 -20.48 -66.95
N ALA A 11 -57.70 -20.52 -66.08
CA ALA A 11 -57.61 -19.97 -64.73
C ALA A 11 -56.53 -20.73 -63.95
N ILE A 12 -55.29 -20.24 -64.03
CA ILE A 12 -54.29 -20.56 -63.03
C ILE A 12 -54.79 -19.91 -61.74
N LEU A 13 -55.35 -20.75 -60.86
CA LEU A 13 -55.54 -20.44 -59.46
C LEU A 13 -54.20 -19.96 -58.90
N ILE A 14 -54.00 -18.65 -58.86
CA ILE A 14 -52.94 -18.02 -58.09
C ILE A 14 -53.35 -18.25 -56.64
N ALA A 15 -52.92 -19.37 -56.06
CA ALA A 15 -52.97 -19.54 -54.63
C ALA A 15 -52.28 -18.32 -54.03
N SER A 16 -53.05 -17.45 -53.38
CA SER A 16 -52.55 -16.24 -52.74
C SER A 16 -51.54 -16.67 -51.68
N CYS A 17 -50.25 -16.68 -52.01
CA CYS A 17 -49.19 -16.97 -51.05
C CYS A 17 -49.28 -15.95 -49.91
N ASN A 18 -49.73 -16.41 -48.75
CA ASN A 18 -49.73 -15.63 -47.50
C ASN A 18 -48.33 -15.00 -47.30
N PRO A 19 -48.19 -13.66 -47.23
CA PRO A 19 -46.90 -12.98 -47.09
C PRO A 19 -46.03 -13.55 -45.96
N LEU A 20 -46.67 -13.91 -44.83
CA LEU A 20 -45.98 -14.53 -43.68
C LEU A 20 -45.42 -15.91 -44.01
N SER A 21 -46.09 -16.69 -44.86
CA SER A 21 -45.59 -18.01 -45.27
C SER A 21 -44.42 -17.90 -46.24
N LYS A 22 -44.40 -16.87 -47.10
CA LYS A 22 -43.25 -16.58 -47.95
C LYS A 22 -42.05 -16.12 -47.11
N MET A 23 -42.26 -15.21 -46.16
CA MET A 23 -41.20 -14.75 -45.26
C MET A 23 -40.63 -15.90 -44.43
N ALA A 24 -41.48 -16.72 -43.80
CA ALA A 24 -41.04 -17.91 -43.06
C ALA A 24 -40.22 -18.89 -43.92
N LYS A 25 -40.60 -19.12 -45.18
CA LYS A 25 -39.88 -20.02 -46.10
C LYS A 25 -38.45 -19.53 -46.38
N TYR A 26 -38.20 -18.23 -46.33
CA TYR A 26 -36.91 -17.63 -46.63
C TYR A 26 -36.24 -17.02 -45.39
N ALA A 27 -36.65 -17.40 -44.17
CA ALA A 27 -36.11 -16.85 -42.94
C ALA A 27 -34.58 -17.04 -42.84
N ASP A 28 -34.06 -18.17 -43.31
CA ASP A 28 -32.61 -18.49 -43.36
C ASP A 28 -31.79 -17.55 -44.26
N SER A 29 -32.44 -16.70 -45.06
CA SER A 29 -31.75 -15.69 -45.88
C SER A 29 -31.40 -14.43 -45.10
N VAL A 30 -31.93 -14.26 -43.89
CA VAL A 30 -31.58 -13.18 -42.98
C VAL A 30 -30.26 -13.51 -42.31
N LYS A 31 -29.29 -12.60 -42.40
CA LYS A 31 -27.97 -12.79 -41.77
C LYS A 31 -27.94 -12.07 -40.45
N TYR A 32 -27.44 -12.74 -39.42
CA TYR A 32 -27.23 -12.17 -38.09
C TYR A 32 -25.75 -12.16 -37.76
N ASP A 33 -25.37 -11.18 -36.95
CA ASP A 33 -24.03 -11.05 -36.38
C ASP A 33 -24.19 -10.70 -34.90
N VAL A 34 -23.42 -11.36 -34.03
CA VAL A 34 -23.44 -11.15 -32.57
C VAL A 34 -22.01 -11.04 -32.08
N THR A 35 -21.73 -9.99 -31.30
CA THR A 35 -20.42 -9.75 -30.71
C THR A 35 -20.58 -9.32 -29.24
N PRO A 36 -19.81 -9.89 -28.29
CA PRO A 36 -18.94 -11.06 -28.46
C PRO A 36 -19.75 -12.36 -28.65
N ASN A 37 -19.12 -13.41 -29.18
CA ASN A 37 -19.68 -14.75 -29.26
C ASN A 37 -18.57 -15.77 -28.93
N PRO A 38 -18.61 -16.45 -27.76
CA PRO A 38 -19.70 -16.44 -26.78
C PRO A 38 -19.92 -15.08 -26.09
N LEU A 39 -21.08 -14.87 -25.46
CA LEU A 39 -21.33 -13.67 -24.65
C LEU A 39 -20.40 -13.64 -23.43
N GLU A 40 -20.03 -12.46 -22.94
CA GLU A 40 -19.09 -12.32 -21.83
C GLU A 40 -19.74 -11.57 -20.66
N MET A 41 -19.45 -12.03 -19.45
CA MET A 41 -19.86 -11.33 -18.23
C MET A 41 -18.83 -10.24 -17.90
N HIS A 42 -19.30 -9.02 -17.68
CA HIS A 42 -18.50 -7.91 -17.16
C HIS A 42 -19.18 -7.32 -15.93
N GLY A 43 -18.44 -7.28 -14.82
CA GLY A 43 -19.01 -6.95 -13.52
C GLY A 43 -20.13 -7.93 -13.15
N ASP A 44 -21.35 -7.42 -12.98
CA ASP A 44 -22.54 -8.22 -12.67
C ASP A 44 -23.50 -8.36 -13.87
N SER A 45 -23.05 -8.06 -15.08
CA SER A 45 -23.92 -7.95 -16.26
C SER A 45 -23.36 -8.67 -17.48
N ILE A 46 -24.28 -9.06 -18.36
CA ILE A 46 -23.98 -9.57 -19.71
C ILE A 46 -24.61 -8.62 -20.70
N ALA A 47 -23.78 -8.06 -21.58
CA ALA A 47 -24.22 -7.23 -22.69
C ALA A 47 -24.30 -8.09 -23.96
N VAL A 48 -25.29 -7.80 -24.80
CA VAL A 48 -25.38 -8.33 -26.15
C VAL A 48 -25.32 -7.17 -27.13
N SER A 49 -24.46 -7.26 -28.14
CA SER A 49 -24.53 -6.42 -29.33
C SER A 49 -24.77 -7.32 -30.54
N MET A 50 -25.85 -7.08 -31.25
CA MET A 50 -26.19 -7.84 -32.45
C MET A 50 -26.69 -6.97 -33.58
N SER A 51 -26.51 -7.45 -34.80
CA SER A 51 -27.12 -6.88 -36.00
C SER A 51 -27.80 -7.94 -36.84
N GLY A 52 -28.78 -7.52 -37.63
CA GLY A 52 -29.40 -8.40 -38.60
C GLY A 52 -29.60 -7.71 -39.94
N LYS A 53 -29.41 -8.44 -41.03
CA LYS A 53 -29.50 -7.97 -42.40
C LYS A 53 -30.54 -8.76 -43.18
N PHE A 54 -31.63 -8.08 -43.53
CA PHE A 54 -32.66 -8.59 -44.40
C PHE A 54 -32.26 -8.42 -45.87
N PRO A 55 -32.37 -9.47 -46.71
CA PRO A 55 -32.09 -9.33 -48.13
C PRO A 55 -33.20 -8.56 -48.87
N PRO A 56 -32.89 -8.04 -50.07
CA PRO A 56 -33.89 -7.51 -50.99
C PRO A 56 -35.07 -8.46 -51.20
N ASN A 57 -36.28 -7.91 -51.30
CA ASN A 57 -37.55 -8.58 -51.55
C ASN A 57 -37.98 -9.60 -50.46
N TYR A 58 -37.48 -9.45 -49.23
CA TYR A 58 -37.85 -10.28 -48.08
C TYR A 58 -38.97 -9.67 -47.23
N PHE A 59 -38.72 -8.51 -46.61
CA PHE A 59 -39.58 -7.95 -45.54
C PHE A 59 -40.83 -7.28 -46.12
N HIS A 60 -41.99 -7.93 -46.05
CA HIS A 60 -43.20 -7.42 -46.70
C HIS A 60 -43.61 -6.03 -46.16
N LYS A 61 -43.99 -5.11 -47.04
CA LYS A 61 -44.23 -3.68 -46.71
C LYS A 61 -45.27 -3.43 -45.61
N LEU A 62 -46.22 -4.35 -45.45
CA LEU A 62 -47.31 -4.31 -44.46
C LEU A 62 -47.15 -5.38 -43.35
N ALA A 63 -45.97 -5.99 -43.21
CA ALA A 63 -45.70 -6.95 -42.15
C ALA A 63 -45.01 -6.28 -40.95
N SER A 64 -45.08 -6.93 -39.80
CA SER A 64 -44.27 -6.64 -38.62
C SER A 64 -43.51 -7.89 -38.20
N ILE A 65 -42.36 -7.71 -37.55
CA ILE A 65 -41.60 -8.75 -36.87
C ILE A 65 -41.31 -8.28 -35.45
N THR A 66 -41.58 -9.16 -34.48
CA THR A 66 -41.03 -9.09 -33.14
C THR A 66 -39.96 -10.17 -33.04
N ALA A 67 -38.73 -9.76 -32.77
CA ALA A 67 -37.59 -10.65 -32.59
C ALA A 67 -37.04 -10.50 -31.17
N THR A 68 -37.09 -11.56 -30.37
CA THR A 68 -36.69 -11.54 -28.96
C THR A 68 -35.43 -12.37 -28.78
N PRO A 69 -34.28 -11.75 -28.45
CA PRO A 69 -33.10 -12.50 -28.07
C PRO A 69 -33.33 -13.21 -26.72
N SER A 70 -33.11 -14.51 -26.69
CA SER A 70 -33.40 -15.38 -25.55
C SER A 70 -32.24 -16.34 -25.29
N MET A 71 -31.89 -16.49 -24.03
CA MET A 71 -30.95 -17.51 -23.57
C MET A 71 -31.70 -18.82 -23.29
N ARG A 72 -31.23 -19.92 -23.89
CA ARG A 72 -31.82 -21.25 -23.71
C ARG A 72 -30.82 -22.20 -23.07
N ASN A 73 -31.27 -22.99 -22.09
CA ASN A 73 -30.45 -24.03 -21.49
C ASN A 73 -30.31 -25.25 -22.42
N ALA A 74 -29.59 -26.29 -21.97
CA ALA A 74 -29.39 -27.52 -22.73
C ALA A 74 -30.68 -28.30 -23.07
N SER A 75 -31.77 -28.12 -22.31
CA SER A 75 -33.09 -28.70 -22.63
C SER A 75 -33.90 -27.86 -23.63
N GLY A 76 -33.38 -26.70 -24.03
CA GLY A 76 -34.04 -25.78 -24.97
C GLY A 76 -35.04 -24.82 -24.32
N GLU A 77 -35.13 -24.79 -22.99
CA GLU A 77 -36.03 -23.90 -22.26
C GLU A 77 -35.46 -22.48 -22.18
N VAL A 78 -36.30 -21.46 -22.36
CA VAL A 78 -35.90 -20.06 -22.16
C VAL A 78 -35.69 -19.81 -20.68
N VAL A 79 -34.47 -19.42 -20.31
CA VAL A 79 -34.14 -19.07 -18.92
C VAL A 79 -34.21 -17.56 -18.69
N LYS A 80 -33.85 -16.77 -19.71
CA LYS A 80 -33.84 -15.31 -19.71
C LYS A 80 -34.05 -14.79 -21.14
N SER A 81 -34.65 -13.61 -21.25
CA SER A 81 -34.84 -12.90 -22.51
C SER A 81 -34.43 -11.45 -22.36
N PHE A 82 -33.84 -10.91 -23.41
CA PHE A 82 -33.58 -9.49 -23.58
C PHE A 82 -34.83 -8.78 -24.13
N GLU A 83 -34.80 -7.44 -24.18
CA GLU A 83 -35.93 -6.66 -24.67
C GLU A 83 -36.26 -6.96 -26.15
N PRO A 84 -37.54 -7.13 -26.53
CA PRO A 84 -37.90 -7.47 -27.91
C PRO A 84 -37.58 -6.37 -28.93
N ILE A 85 -36.98 -6.78 -30.05
CA ILE A 85 -36.76 -5.93 -31.23
C ILE A 85 -38.04 -5.87 -32.05
N LYS A 86 -38.56 -4.66 -32.29
CA LYS A 86 -39.72 -4.43 -33.16
C LYS A 86 -39.27 -3.89 -34.51
N LEU A 87 -39.59 -4.62 -35.56
CA LEU A 87 -39.30 -4.26 -36.95
C LEU A 87 -40.60 -4.21 -37.73
N ILE A 88 -40.79 -3.19 -38.56
CA ILE A 88 -42.02 -2.99 -39.31
C ILE A 88 -41.73 -2.69 -40.78
N GLY A 89 -42.64 -3.10 -41.65
CA GLY A 89 -42.56 -2.78 -43.07
C GLY A 89 -42.83 -1.30 -43.30
N ILE A 90 -42.36 -0.76 -44.43
CA ILE A 90 -42.40 0.68 -44.70
C ILE A 90 -43.80 1.30 -44.69
N ASP A 91 -44.83 0.50 -44.99
CA ASP A 91 -46.24 0.90 -45.06
C ASP A 91 -47.03 0.59 -43.77
N VAL A 92 -46.38 0.07 -42.72
CA VAL A 92 -47.00 -0.12 -41.40
C VAL A 92 -46.87 1.16 -40.58
N GLU A 93 -47.97 1.56 -39.95
CA GLU A 93 -47.99 2.63 -38.93
C GLU A 93 -47.79 2.01 -37.54
N GLY A 94 -46.89 2.59 -36.74
CA GLY A 94 -46.62 2.12 -35.38
C GLY A 94 -45.17 2.29 -34.95
N ASP A 95 -44.89 1.77 -33.76
CA ASP A 95 -43.56 1.74 -33.15
C ASP A 95 -42.75 0.54 -33.66
N GLY A 96 -41.50 0.79 -34.06
CA GLY A 96 -40.59 -0.20 -34.62
C GLY A 96 -39.73 0.34 -35.78
N GLN A 97 -38.57 -0.27 -36.01
CA GLN A 97 -37.67 0.14 -37.07
C GLN A 97 -38.22 -0.25 -38.44
N LYS A 98 -38.27 0.72 -39.38
CA LYS A 98 -38.73 0.46 -40.75
C LYS A 98 -37.71 -0.32 -41.57
N ILE A 99 -38.16 -1.38 -42.24
CA ILE A 99 -37.37 -2.19 -43.18
C ILE A 99 -37.99 -2.08 -44.59
N ASP A 100 -37.16 -1.77 -45.60
CA ASP A 100 -37.60 -1.63 -46.99
C ASP A 100 -37.73 -3.01 -47.66
N PHE A 101 -38.87 -3.26 -48.29
CA PHE A 101 -39.08 -4.52 -49.00
C PHE A 101 -38.12 -4.69 -50.18
N THR A 102 -37.93 -3.66 -51.01
CA THR A 102 -37.19 -3.75 -52.28
C THR A 102 -35.69 -3.78 -52.06
N LYS A 103 -35.19 -2.92 -51.16
CA LYS A 103 -33.76 -2.77 -50.87
C LYS A 103 -33.28 -3.74 -49.78
N GLY A 104 -34.19 -4.29 -48.98
CA GLY A 104 -33.85 -4.94 -47.73
C GLY A 104 -33.55 -3.90 -46.65
N GLY A 105 -32.82 -4.30 -45.61
CA GLY A 105 -32.42 -3.39 -44.54
C GLY A 105 -31.60 -4.06 -43.47
N THR A 106 -31.03 -3.26 -42.59
CA THR A 106 -30.25 -3.72 -41.43
C THR A 106 -30.84 -3.16 -40.15
N PHE A 107 -30.80 -3.93 -39.07
CA PHE A 107 -31.01 -3.42 -37.72
C PHE A 107 -29.78 -3.65 -36.86
N SER A 108 -29.61 -2.82 -35.85
CA SER A 108 -28.63 -3.00 -34.78
C SER A 108 -29.38 -3.00 -33.46
N TYR A 109 -28.88 -3.76 -32.50
CA TYR A 109 -29.49 -3.96 -31.21
C TYR A 109 -28.41 -4.11 -30.14
N GLU A 110 -28.61 -3.42 -29.04
CA GLU A 110 -27.80 -3.55 -27.84
C GLU A 110 -28.73 -3.62 -26.64
N ASP A 111 -28.44 -4.55 -25.75
CA ASP A 111 -29.14 -4.66 -24.47
C ASP A 111 -28.21 -5.27 -23.41
N VAL A 112 -28.57 -5.10 -22.14
CA VAL A 112 -27.79 -5.57 -21.00
C VAL A 112 -28.70 -6.21 -19.97
N LEU A 113 -28.32 -7.39 -19.49
CA LEU A 113 -29.00 -8.08 -18.41
C LEU A 113 -28.06 -8.27 -17.24
N ALA A 114 -28.60 -8.17 -16.03
CA ALA A 114 -27.90 -8.64 -14.83
C ALA A 114 -27.71 -10.17 -14.93
N TYR A 115 -26.52 -10.63 -14.57
CA TYR A 115 -26.18 -12.04 -14.53
C TYR A 115 -27.12 -12.79 -13.57
N ASP A 116 -27.55 -13.97 -14.01
CA ASP A 116 -28.31 -14.93 -13.23
C ASP A 116 -27.64 -16.29 -13.41
N PRO A 117 -27.42 -17.10 -12.35
CA PRO A 117 -26.76 -18.41 -12.47
C PRO A 117 -27.43 -19.36 -13.49
N LYS A 118 -28.71 -19.13 -13.84
CA LYS A 118 -29.37 -19.89 -14.92
C LYS A 118 -28.80 -19.61 -16.32
N MET A 119 -27.99 -18.56 -16.47
CA MET A 119 -27.32 -18.18 -17.72
C MET A 119 -26.04 -18.98 -17.98
N GLU A 120 -25.64 -19.88 -17.09
CA GLU A 120 -24.51 -20.80 -17.31
C GLU A 120 -24.85 -21.86 -18.38
N ASN A 121 -23.91 -22.14 -19.28
CA ASN A 121 -24.05 -23.18 -20.32
C ASN A 121 -25.31 -23.04 -21.20
N VAL A 122 -25.69 -21.80 -21.51
CA VAL A 122 -26.83 -21.50 -22.39
C VAL A 122 -26.40 -21.34 -23.85
N LYS A 123 -27.37 -21.31 -24.76
CA LYS A 123 -27.23 -20.77 -26.11
C LYS A 123 -27.99 -19.46 -26.23
N LEU A 124 -27.44 -18.50 -26.97
CA LEU A 124 -28.19 -17.33 -27.40
C LEU A 124 -29.01 -17.69 -28.64
N THR A 125 -30.31 -17.44 -28.60
CA THR A 125 -31.24 -17.67 -29.71
C THR A 125 -32.08 -16.43 -29.99
N LEU A 126 -32.61 -16.30 -31.21
CA LEU A 126 -33.54 -15.25 -31.57
C LEU A 126 -34.92 -15.86 -31.84
N ASP A 127 -35.89 -15.60 -30.98
CA ASP A 127 -37.28 -16.01 -31.17
C ASP A 127 -37.97 -15.02 -32.09
N VAL A 128 -38.45 -15.48 -33.25
CA VAL A 128 -39.01 -14.59 -34.29
C VAL A 128 -40.50 -14.87 -34.49
N SER A 129 -41.33 -13.86 -34.30
CA SER A 129 -42.76 -13.88 -34.64
C SER A 129 -43.10 -12.74 -35.60
N ALA A 130 -43.92 -13.03 -36.61
CA ALA A 130 -44.28 -12.07 -37.64
C ALA A 130 -45.80 -11.84 -37.73
N GLY A 131 -46.19 -10.58 -37.91
CA GLY A 131 -47.58 -10.14 -38.06
C GLY A 131 -47.88 -9.62 -39.47
N TYR A 132 -49.10 -9.84 -39.95
CA TYR A 132 -49.64 -9.24 -41.17
C TYR A 132 -51.15 -9.04 -41.02
N LYS A 133 -51.58 -7.78 -40.95
CA LYS A 133 -52.97 -7.40 -40.60
C LYS A 133 -53.36 -8.06 -39.26
N THR A 134 -54.41 -8.89 -39.24
CA THR A 134 -54.90 -9.60 -38.05
C THR A 134 -54.27 -10.99 -37.86
N LYS A 135 -53.35 -11.41 -38.74
CA LYS A 135 -52.72 -12.73 -38.69
C LYS A 135 -51.32 -12.64 -38.09
N SER A 136 -50.93 -13.63 -37.30
CA SER A 136 -49.57 -13.85 -36.82
C SER A 136 -49.04 -15.20 -37.27
N LYS A 137 -47.73 -15.35 -37.29
CA LYS A 137 -47.04 -16.62 -37.52
C LYS A 137 -45.69 -16.60 -36.81
N ASP A 138 -45.43 -17.62 -36.01
CA ASP A 138 -44.12 -17.85 -35.41
C ASP A 138 -43.19 -18.52 -36.44
N PHE A 139 -41.97 -18.00 -36.53
CA PHE A 139 -40.94 -18.49 -37.44
C PHE A 139 -39.99 -19.47 -36.72
N GLY A 140 -40.18 -19.67 -35.42
CA GLY A 140 -39.31 -20.48 -34.58
C GLY A 140 -38.18 -19.65 -33.99
N ASN A 141 -37.09 -20.32 -33.64
CA ASN A 141 -35.89 -19.71 -33.12
C ASN A 141 -34.71 -19.86 -34.09
N VAL A 142 -33.77 -18.93 -34.00
CA VAL A 142 -32.50 -18.96 -34.74
C VAL A 142 -31.38 -19.04 -33.72
N ASP A 143 -30.51 -20.03 -33.85
CA ASP A 143 -29.28 -20.11 -33.04
C ASP A 143 -28.36 -18.94 -33.42
N LEU A 144 -28.04 -18.08 -32.45
CA LEU A 144 -27.19 -16.91 -32.64
C LEU A 144 -25.75 -17.13 -32.18
N GLY A 145 -25.54 -17.99 -31.17
CA GLY A 145 -24.23 -18.25 -30.62
C GLY A 145 -24.27 -18.99 -29.30
N ASP A 146 -23.08 -19.18 -28.73
CA ASP A 146 -22.92 -19.78 -27.41
C ASP A 146 -23.23 -18.76 -26.30
N GLY A 147 -23.51 -19.28 -25.11
CA GLY A 147 -23.89 -18.52 -23.94
C GLY A 147 -22.72 -17.79 -23.29
N THR A 148 -22.65 -17.83 -21.96
CA THR A 148 -21.91 -16.81 -21.21
C THR A 148 -20.57 -17.31 -20.67
N ILE A 149 -19.49 -16.58 -20.97
CA ILE A 149 -18.19 -16.73 -20.31
C ILE A 149 -18.27 -15.97 -18.98
N ILE A 150 -18.29 -16.72 -17.88
CA ILE A 150 -18.41 -16.22 -16.50
C ILE A 150 -17.10 -16.26 -15.73
N THR A 151 -15.96 -16.33 -16.42
CA THR A 151 -14.62 -16.41 -15.83
C THR A 151 -14.34 -15.35 -14.74
N PRO A 152 -14.86 -14.11 -14.78
CA PRO A 152 -14.65 -13.17 -13.68
C PRO A 152 -15.20 -13.64 -12.32
N LEU A 153 -16.17 -14.57 -12.29
CA LEU A 153 -16.65 -15.16 -11.04
C LEU A 153 -15.60 -16.01 -10.32
N MET A 154 -14.49 -16.36 -10.99
CA MET A 154 -13.36 -17.07 -10.37
C MET A 154 -12.58 -16.20 -9.38
N VAL A 155 -12.82 -14.88 -9.33
CA VAL A 155 -12.15 -13.99 -8.38
C VAL A 155 -12.32 -14.46 -6.94
N ARG A 156 -11.21 -14.61 -6.22
CA ARG A 156 -11.19 -15.09 -4.85
C ARG A 156 -11.38 -13.93 -3.87
N SER A 157 -12.12 -14.18 -2.80
CA SER A 157 -12.26 -13.27 -1.66
C SER A 157 -11.19 -13.52 -0.60
N ASP A 158 -9.93 -13.31 -1.00
CA ASP A 158 -8.72 -13.47 -0.19
C ASP A 158 -8.06 -12.13 0.14
N GLU A 159 -8.89 -11.10 0.36
CA GLU A 159 -8.43 -9.76 0.72
C GLU A 159 -7.52 -9.80 1.96
N LYS A 160 -6.47 -8.98 1.94
CA LYS A 160 -5.37 -9.03 2.91
C LYS A 160 -5.52 -7.94 3.98
N PRO A 161 -5.79 -8.30 5.25
CA PRO A 161 -5.83 -7.32 6.33
C PRO A 161 -4.42 -6.83 6.66
N ILE A 162 -4.32 -5.64 7.27
CA ILE A 162 -3.06 -5.05 7.70
C ILE A 162 -3.04 -4.96 9.23
N MET A 163 -1.94 -5.40 9.82
CA MET A 163 -1.68 -5.27 11.25
C MET A 163 -0.97 -3.93 11.53
N GLY A 164 -1.32 -3.25 12.61
CA GLY A 164 -0.57 -2.11 13.11
C GLY A 164 0.69 -2.60 13.84
N PRO A 165 1.91 -2.33 13.34
CA PRO A 165 3.13 -2.83 13.96
C PRO A 165 3.37 -2.18 15.33
N ASP A 166 4.08 -2.89 16.19
CA ASP A 166 4.73 -2.27 17.33
C ASP A 166 5.89 -1.38 16.87
N LYS A 167 6.35 -0.52 17.78
CA LYS A 167 7.56 0.30 17.65
C LYS A 167 8.50 -0.03 18.81
N PHE A 168 8.51 -1.29 19.25
CA PHE A 168 9.30 -1.71 20.39
C PHE A 168 10.78 -1.58 20.05
N ASN A 169 11.49 -0.86 20.91
CA ASN A 169 12.93 -0.80 20.88
C ASN A 169 13.44 -1.13 22.28
N ARG A 170 14.15 -2.25 22.39
CA ARG A 170 14.67 -2.72 23.68
C ARG A 170 15.79 -1.82 24.21
N ILE A 171 16.55 -1.17 23.34
CA ILE A 171 17.73 -0.40 23.73
C ILE A 171 17.44 1.08 23.54
N THR A 172 17.38 1.82 24.64
CA THR A 172 17.27 3.28 24.61
C THR A 172 18.64 3.90 24.95
N PRO A 173 19.32 4.57 24.01
CA PRO A 173 20.55 5.30 24.29
C PRO A 173 20.33 6.41 25.32
N LYS A 174 21.29 6.56 26.23
CA LYS A 174 21.36 7.57 27.28
C LYS A 174 22.79 8.10 27.32
N ASN A 175 23.01 9.28 26.76
CA ASN A 175 24.33 9.89 26.70
C ASN A 175 24.33 11.21 27.47
N ILE A 176 25.49 11.58 28.04
CA ILE A 176 25.71 12.90 28.63
C ILE A 176 27.04 13.46 28.15
N ASP A 177 27.04 14.74 27.80
CA ASP A 177 28.25 15.48 27.47
C ASP A 177 28.76 16.24 28.69
N GLY A 178 30.07 16.43 28.75
CA GLY A 178 30.73 17.24 29.79
C GLY A 178 32.02 17.87 29.30
N GLN A 179 32.49 18.87 30.05
CA GLN A 179 33.73 19.58 29.77
C GLN A 179 34.57 19.74 31.05
N ILE A 180 35.89 19.79 30.88
CA ILE A 180 36.83 20.17 31.93
C ILE A 180 37.77 21.21 31.34
N ASN A 181 37.89 22.37 31.99
CA ASN A 181 38.83 23.41 31.59
C ASN A 181 40.14 23.31 32.37
N TYR A 182 41.21 23.78 31.75
CA TYR A 182 42.57 23.65 32.23
C TYR A 182 43.28 25.00 32.30
N LEU A 183 44.22 25.10 33.23
CA LEU A 183 45.17 26.21 33.27
C LEU A 183 46.14 26.12 32.08
N ILE A 184 46.77 27.26 31.78
CA ILE A 184 47.83 27.35 30.77
C ILE A 184 48.92 26.32 31.06
N GLN A 185 49.38 25.61 30.01
CA GLN A 185 50.45 24.60 30.09
C GLN A 185 50.25 23.52 31.18
N SER A 186 49.00 23.24 31.57
CA SER A 186 48.67 22.25 32.59
C SER A 186 47.63 21.25 32.10
N ALA A 187 47.82 19.99 32.50
CA ALA A 187 46.84 18.90 32.37
C ALA A 187 46.21 18.53 33.73
N ALA A 188 46.51 19.28 34.80
CA ALA A 188 45.96 19.00 36.12
C ALA A 188 44.50 19.44 36.20
N VAL A 189 43.62 18.50 36.53
CA VAL A 189 42.19 18.77 36.76
C VAL A 189 42.03 19.41 38.14
N ARG A 190 41.37 20.58 38.19
CA ARG A 190 41.14 21.31 39.44
C ARG A 190 39.85 20.84 40.10
N GLY A 191 39.82 20.89 41.44
CA GLY A 191 38.61 20.57 42.21
C GLY A 191 37.44 21.51 41.91
N SER A 192 37.70 22.75 41.51
CA SER A 192 36.65 23.69 41.07
C SER A 192 35.93 23.18 39.82
N GLU A 193 36.66 22.73 38.80
CA GLU A 193 36.08 22.20 37.54
C GLU A 193 35.21 20.99 37.80
N LEU A 194 35.63 20.10 38.72
CA LEU A 194 34.83 18.93 39.08
C LEU A 194 33.52 19.30 39.81
N ASN A 195 33.35 20.54 40.24
CA ASN A 195 32.18 21.04 40.95
C ASN A 195 31.37 22.08 40.15
N ASP A 196 31.75 22.31 38.88
CA ASP A 196 30.98 23.14 37.95
C ASP A 196 29.66 22.45 37.56
N GLU A 197 28.76 23.21 36.94
CA GLU A 197 27.39 22.78 36.68
C GLU A 197 27.30 21.57 35.74
N ASP A 198 28.14 21.52 34.70
CA ASP A 198 28.21 20.41 33.76
C ASP A 198 28.69 19.13 34.45
N MET A 199 29.74 19.22 35.27
CA MET A 199 30.25 18.07 36.03
C MET A 199 29.29 17.61 37.12
N LYS A 200 28.50 18.51 37.72
CA LYS A 200 27.37 18.13 38.59
C LYS A 200 26.32 17.33 37.83
N THR A 201 26.03 17.73 36.60
CA THR A 201 25.08 17.04 35.72
C THR A 201 25.59 15.64 35.36
N VAL A 202 26.88 15.51 35.02
CA VAL A 202 27.53 14.20 34.79
C VAL A 202 27.48 13.31 36.04
N LYS A 203 27.79 13.85 37.23
CA LYS A 203 27.70 13.10 38.50
C LYS A 203 26.27 12.61 38.78
N SER A 204 25.28 13.46 38.53
CA SER A 204 23.86 13.12 38.67
C SER A 204 23.46 12.02 37.70
N PHE A 205 23.83 12.15 36.42
CA PHE A 205 23.61 11.13 35.40
C PHE A 205 24.19 9.77 35.77
N ILE A 206 25.42 9.74 36.31
CA ILE A 206 26.03 8.49 36.81
C ILE A 206 25.24 7.90 37.97
N ALA A 207 24.81 8.72 38.93
CA ALA A 207 24.05 8.24 40.09
C ALA A 207 22.69 7.67 39.67
N THR A 208 21.89 8.43 38.92
CA THR A 208 20.59 7.98 38.40
C THR A 208 20.76 6.78 37.47
N GLY A 209 21.81 6.76 36.65
CA GLY A 209 22.08 5.65 35.75
C GLY A 209 22.34 4.32 36.46
N VAL A 210 22.93 4.34 37.66
CA VAL A 210 23.10 3.14 38.49
C VAL A 210 21.76 2.70 39.08
N GLU A 211 20.95 3.62 39.57
CA GLU A 211 19.61 3.33 40.10
C GLU A 211 18.68 2.75 39.03
N GLU A 212 18.80 3.24 37.79
CA GLU A 212 18.06 2.75 36.63
C GLU A 212 18.65 1.49 35.98
N GLY A 213 19.80 1.00 36.46
CA GLY A 213 20.46 -0.19 35.92
C GLY A 213 20.99 -0.02 34.48
N LEU A 214 21.46 1.17 34.10
CA LEU A 214 22.00 1.43 32.77
C LEU A 214 23.25 0.58 32.47
N VAL A 215 23.34 0.13 31.23
CA VAL A 215 24.52 -0.53 30.68
C VAL A 215 25.47 0.52 30.12
N TRP A 216 26.63 0.67 30.75
CA TRP A 216 27.64 1.66 30.38
C TRP A 216 28.47 1.16 29.19
N LYS A 217 28.48 1.93 28.10
CA LYS A 217 29.05 1.49 26.80
C LYS A 217 30.45 2.02 26.56
N GLY A 218 30.77 3.21 27.07
CA GLY A 218 32.08 3.82 26.92
C GLY A 218 32.04 5.32 27.11
N MET A 219 33.19 5.95 26.96
CA MET A 219 33.35 7.38 26.94
C MET A 219 34.30 7.79 25.82
N SER A 220 33.90 8.75 25.01
CA SER A 220 34.80 9.43 24.07
C SER A 220 35.27 10.75 24.66
N VAL A 221 36.56 11.03 24.57
CA VAL A 221 37.19 12.26 25.07
C VAL A 221 38.00 12.90 23.95
N SER A 222 37.72 14.16 23.66
CA SER A 222 38.56 15.00 22.80
C SER A 222 39.13 16.16 23.63
N ALA A 223 40.45 16.31 23.64
CA ALA A 223 41.11 17.36 24.40
C ALA A 223 42.00 18.24 23.53
N TYR A 224 42.12 19.50 23.93
CA TYR A 224 42.76 20.55 23.14
C TYR A 224 43.78 21.32 23.96
N ALA A 225 44.75 21.87 23.26
CA ALA A 225 45.69 22.88 23.73
C ALA A 225 45.28 24.27 23.20
N SER A 226 45.68 25.32 23.92
CA SER A 226 45.48 26.69 23.44
C SER A 226 46.58 27.04 22.41
N PRO A 227 46.26 27.82 21.37
CA PRO A 227 47.20 28.28 20.36
C PRO A 227 48.08 29.43 20.87
N ASP A 228 48.75 29.21 21.99
CA ASP A 228 49.64 30.16 22.68
C ASP A 228 50.91 29.51 23.26
N GLY A 229 51.16 28.24 22.91
CA GLY A 229 52.28 27.43 23.37
C GLY A 229 53.01 26.71 22.23
N GLU A 230 54.14 26.07 22.53
CA GLU A 230 54.93 25.36 21.54
C GLU A 230 54.20 24.10 21.02
N MET A 231 54.12 23.92 19.70
CA MET A 231 53.29 22.90 19.05
C MET A 231 53.51 21.47 19.57
N ASP A 232 54.78 21.02 19.67
CA ASP A 232 55.11 19.66 20.15
C ASP A 232 54.74 19.47 21.63
N LYS A 233 54.85 20.54 22.43
CA LYS A 233 54.39 20.52 23.83
C LYS A 233 52.86 20.52 23.90
N ASN A 234 52.19 21.18 22.97
CA ASN A 234 50.74 21.27 22.90
C ASN A 234 50.07 19.96 22.45
N ALA A 235 50.69 19.20 21.55
CA ALA A 235 50.23 17.86 21.19
C ALA A 235 50.29 16.90 22.40
N ASN A 236 51.43 16.88 23.11
CA ASN A 236 51.58 16.09 24.34
C ASN A 236 50.61 16.55 25.43
N LEU A 237 50.45 17.87 25.60
CA LEU A 237 49.53 18.45 26.58
C LEU A 237 48.06 18.09 26.30
N ALA A 238 47.64 18.08 25.04
CA ALA A 238 46.31 17.65 24.64
C ALA A 238 46.08 16.17 24.98
N ASN A 239 47.05 15.30 24.71
CA ASN A 239 46.99 13.89 25.10
C ASN A 239 46.91 13.71 26.64
N ASP A 240 47.71 14.47 27.39
CA ASP A 240 47.69 14.44 28.85
C ASP A 240 46.34 14.92 29.41
N ARG A 241 45.74 15.96 28.83
CA ARG A 241 44.39 16.45 29.19
C ARG A 241 43.31 15.43 28.88
N ALA A 242 43.41 14.72 27.75
CA ALA A 242 42.48 13.63 27.44
C ALA A 242 42.60 12.51 28.49
N ASN A 243 43.83 12.18 28.90
CA ASN A 243 44.09 11.18 29.93
C ASN A 243 43.58 11.60 31.32
N THR A 244 43.79 12.85 31.75
CA THR A 244 43.36 13.32 33.07
C THR A 244 41.85 13.51 33.14
N ALA A 245 41.21 14.02 32.09
CA ALA A 245 39.75 14.06 31.99
C ALA A 245 39.14 12.65 32.08
N ALA A 246 39.70 11.69 31.34
CA ALA A 246 39.26 10.30 31.39
C ALA A 246 39.40 9.71 32.79
N LYS A 247 40.55 9.92 33.45
CA LYS A 247 40.79 9.47 34.83
C LYS A 247 39.81 10.09 35.83
N SER A 248 39.45 11.36 35.67
CA SER A 248 38.46 12.02 36.53
C SER A 248 37.09 11.35 36.46
N VAL A 249 36.56 11.13 35.25
CA VAL A 249 35.26 10.45 35.08
C VAL A 249 35.36 8.97 35.45
N GLN A 250 36.46 8.30 35.13
CA GLN A 250 36.73 6.92 35.56
C GLN A 250 36.67 6.78 37.09
N GLY A 251 37.23 7.73 37.84
CA GLY A 251 37.13 7.77 39.29
C GLY A 251 35.68 7.86 39.78
N MET A 252 34.86 8.70 39.13
CA MET A 252 33.42 8.81 39.45
C MET A 252 32.68 7.51 39.19
N LEU A 253 32.90 6.88 38.03
CA LEU A 253 32.28 5.60 37.66
C LEU A 253 32.69 4.47 38.62
N ARG A 254 33.98 4.37 38.96
CA ARG A 254 34.50 3.37 39.90
C ARG A 254 33.97 3.57 41.32
N SER A 255 33.80 4.82 41.76
CA SER A 255 33.19 5.12 43.07
C SER A 255 31.76 4.60 43.20
N LYS A 256 31.07 4.44 42.06
CA LYS A 256 29.73 3.88 41.94
C LYS A 256 29.72 2.39 41.57
N LYS A 257 30.88 1.73 41.63
CA LYS A 257 31.08 0.29 41.34
C LYS A 257 30.68 -0.11 39.91
N ILE A 258 30.83 0.79 38.94
CA ILE A 258 30.58 0.47 37.53
C ILE A 258 31.81 -0.25 36.96
N ASP A 259 31.71 -1.58 36.81
CA ASP A 259 32.83 -2.44 36.40
C ASP A 259 33.32 -2.18 34.98
N ALA A 260 32.44 -1.73 34.07
CA ALA A 260 32.80 -1.39 32.69
C ALA A 260 33.96 -0.37 32.62
N ALA A 261 34.05 0.54 33.59
CA ALA A 261 35.10 1.55 33.69
C ALA A 261 36.47 1.00 34.16
N LYS A 262 36.59 -0.31 34.42
CA LYS A 262 37.87 -0.97 34.70
C LYS A 262 38.67 -1.26 33.43
N SER A 263 37.99 -1.43 32.30
CA SER A 263 38.64 -1.66 31.00
C SER A 263 39.19 -0.34 30.45
N ASP A 264 40.41 -0.39 29.91
CA ASP A 264 41.00 0.77 29.22
C ASP A 264 40.29 1.07 27.89
N ASP A 265 39.72 0.05 27.23
CA ASP A 265 38.95 0.19 26.00
C ASP A 265 37.65 0.97 26.18
N PHE A 266 37.20 1.13 27.43
CA PHE A 266 36.03 1.95 27.77
C PHE A 266 36.28 3.43 27.44
N PHE A 267 37.53 3.90 27.48
CA PHE A 267 37.89 5.30 27.31
C PHE A 267 38.61 5.54 25.99
N LYS A 268 37.87 5.99 24.98
CA LYS A 268 38.43 6.44 23.70
C LYS A 268 38.93 7.88 23.85
N LYS A 269 40.24 8.05 23.93
CA LYS A 269 40.89 9.33 24.21
C LYS A 269 41.61 9.84 22.97
N GLU A 270 41.39 11.09 22.63
CA GLU A 270 42.01 11.75 21.50
C GLU A 270 42.51 13.14 21.92
N GLY A 271 43.83 13.34 21.91
CA GLY A 271 44.41 14.67 21.99
C GLY A 271 44.49 15.27 20.59
N LYS A 272 43.82 16.41 20.39
CA LYS A 272 43.72 17.08 19.08
C LYS A 272 44.73 18.20 18.87
N GLY A 273 45.63 18.42 19.83
CA GLY A 273 46.56 19.55 19.80
C GLY A 273 45.81 20.88 19.87
N GLU A 274 46.25 21.87 19.12
CA GLU A 274 45.68 23.22 19.13
C GLU A 274 44.37 23.32 18.33
N ASP A 275 43.33 23.86 18.94
CA ASP A 275 42.03 24.05 18.28
C ASP A 275 41.96 25.40 17.55
N TRP A 276 42.66 25.52 16.43
CA TRP A 276 42.65 26.75 15.63
C TRP A 276 41.26 27.09 15.08
N ALA A 277 40.46 26.09 14.72
CA ALA A 277 39.10 26.28 14.23
C ALA A 277 38.15 26.74 15.35
N GLY A 278 38.24 26.12 16.54
CA GLY A 278 37.51 26.55 17.73
C GLY A 278 37.93 27.93 18.22
N PHE A 279 39.21 28.27 18.11
CA PHE A 279 39.73 29.60 18.40
C PHE A 279 39.12 30.65 17.45
N GLU A 280 39.14 30.41 16.12
CA GLU A 280 38.49 31.30 15.14
C GLU A 280 37.01 31.51 15.49
N LYS A 281 36.30 30.42 15.79
CA LYS A 281 34.88 30.47 16.15
C LYS A 281 34.63 31.30 17.41
N ALA A 282 35.45 31.13 18.45
CA ALA A 282 35.34 31.88 19.70
C ALA A 282 35.63 33.38 19.51
N VAL A 283 36.64 33.71 18.69
CA VAL A 283 36.95 35.10 18.31
C VAL A 283 35.78 35.74 17.58
N MET A 284 35.20 35.07 16.58
CA MET A 284 34.06 35.61 15.81
C MET A 284 32.82 35.85 16.69
N ALA A 285 32.59 34.98 17.68
CA ALA A 285 31.48 35.07 18.61
C ALA A 285 31.65 36.17 19.68
N SER A 286 32.85 36.72 19.84
CA SER A 286 33.12 37.78 20.81
C SER A 286 32.66 39.16 20.31
N ASP A 287 32.46 40.09 21.26
CA ASP A 287 32.17 41.50 20.97
C ASP A 287 33.44 42.37 20.85
N PHE A 288 34.58 41.72 20.62
CA PHE A 288 35.88 42.38 20.58
C PHE A 288 36.07 43.22 19.31
N PRO A 289 36.51 44.50 19.40
CA PRO A 289 36.62 45.39 18.24
C PRO A 289 37.54 44.89 17.13
N ASP A 290 38.68 44.27 17.45
CA ASP A 290 39.67 43.85 16.43
C ASP A 290 39.49 42.40 15.96
N LYS A 291 38.32 41.78 16.18
CA LYS A 291 38.09 40.36 15.84
C LYS A 291 38.31 40.06 14.35
N ASP A 292 38.00 41.00 13.46
CA ASP A 292 38.22 40.85 12.02
C ASP A 292 39.70 40.82 11.64
N ILE A 293 40.57 41.49 12.42
CA ILE A 293 42.02 41.48 12.22
C ILE A 293 42.57 40.11 12.58
N VAL A 294 42.13 39.55 13.72
CA VAL A 294 42.51 38.22 14.18
C VAL A 294 42.06 37.15 13.17
N VAL A 295 40.79 37.19 12.74
CA VAL A 295 40.25 36.25 11.73
C VAL A 295 41.00 36.36 10.41
N ARG A 296 41.41 37.56 9.99
CA ARG A 296 42.22 37.74 8.78
C ARG A 296 43.57 37.04 8.90
N VAL A 297 44.26 37.16 10.03
CA VAL A 297 45.53 36.45 10.26
C VAL A 297 45.33 34.93 10.24
N LEU A 298 44.27 34.43 10.87
CA LEU A 298 43.92 33.00 10.87
C LEU A 298 43.72 32.45 9.45
N LYS A 299 43.15 33.25 8.53
CA LYS A 299 42.89 32.87 7.13
C LYS A 299 44.09 33.05 6.20
N MET A 300 44.90 34.09 6.43
CA MET A 300 46.02 34.44 5.56
C MET A 300 47.26 33.60 5.85
N GLN A 301 47.48 33.22 7.11
CA GLN A 301 48.66 32.46 7.52
C GLN A 301 48.34 30.98 7.66
N SER A 302 48.92 30.15 6.80
CA SER A 302 48.81 28.69 6.85
C SER A 302 49.81 28.05 7.82
N ASP A 303 50.97 28.68 8.00
CA ASP A 303 51.98 28.26 8.98
C ASP A 303 51.53 28.62 10.40
N LEU A 304 51.48 27.60 11.27
CA LEU A 304 50.93 27.74 12.63
C LEU A 304 51.82 28.58 13.54
N GLU A 305 53.15 28.48 13.42
CA GLU A 305 54.09 29.26 14.24
C GLU A 305 54.07 30.74 13.85
N VAL A 306 54.02 31.01 12.54
CA VAL A 306 53.89 32.38 12.02
C VAL A 306 52.57 32.99 12.45
N ARG A 307 51.47 32.22 12.31
CA ARG A 307 50.13 32.63 12.73
C ARG A 307 50.08 32.98 14.22
N GLU A 308 50.62 32.12 15.08
CA GLU A 308 50.69 32.36 16.53
C GLU A 308 51.50 33.62 16.85
N LYS A 309 52.67 33.79 16.22
CA LYS A 309 53.54 34.95 16.43
C LYS A 309 52.87 36.25 16.00
N GLU A 310 52.18 36.26 14.87
CA GLU A 310 51.44 37.44 14.40
C GLU A 310 50.34 37.84 15.38
N ILE A 311 49.57 36.87 15.90
CA ILE A 311 48.53 37.12 16.90
C ILE A 311 49.15 37.64 18.21
N LYS A 312 50.25 37.06 18.68
CA LYS A 312 50.99 37.50 19.88
C LYS A 312 51.50 38.93 19.78
N ASN A 313 51.88 39.39 18.58
CA ASN A 313 52.38 40.75 18.35
C ASN A 313 51.28 41.82 18.40
N MET A 314 49.99 41.45 18.43
CA MET A 314 48.86 42.39 18.49
C MET A 314 48.59 42.92 19.91
N ALA A 315 49.63 43.23 20.70
CA ALA A 315 49.60 43.82 22.05
C ALA A 315 48.24 43.80 22.80
N ALA A 316 47.41 44.86 22.67
CA ALA A 316 46.14 44.99 23.37
C ALA A 316 45.10 43.93 22.94
N THR A 317 45.06 43.59 21.66
CA THR A 317 44.26 42.48 21.12
C THR A 317 44.70 41.16 21.73
N TYR A 318 46.00 40.88 21.79
CA TYR A 318 46.50 39.65 22.40
C TYR A 318 46.14 39.56 23.89
N LYS A 319 46.20 40.68 24.62
CA LYS A 319 45.79 40.72 26.03
C LYS A 319 44.33 40.29 26.21
N PHE A 320 43.42 40.84 25.41
CA PHE A 320 42.00 40.43 25.43
C PHE A 320 41.85 38.94 25.09
N LEU A 321 42.51 38.48 24.02
CA LEU A 321 42.45 37.06 23.63
C LEU A 321 42.96 36.15 24.74
N ALA A 322 44.05 36.53 25.43
CA ALA A 322 44.64 35.76 26.52
C ALA A 322 43.76 35.71 27.79
N GLU A 323 43.00 36.76 28.06
CA GLU A 323 42.12 36.88 29.22
C GLU A 323 40.75 36.22 28.97
N GLU A 324 40.16 36.38 27.79
CA GLU A 324 38.75 36.05 27.54
C GLU A 324 38.53 34.84 26.62
N ILE A 325 39.43 34.58 25.66
CA ILE A 325 39.21 33.60 24.57
C ILE A 325 40.08 32.35 24.68
N LEU A 326 41.40 32.53 24.81
CA LEU A 326 42.39 31.44 24.91
C LEU A 326 42.14 30.50 26.11
N PRO A 327 41.66 30.96 27.29
CA PRO A 327 41.31 30.04 28.37
C PRO A 327 40.26 29.00 27.98
N GLN A 328 39.29 29.35 27.13
CA GLN A 328 38.25 28.44 26.64
C GLN A 328 38.79 27.37 25.68
N GLN A 329 39.98 27.60 25.09
CA GLN A 329 40.65 26.63 24.21
C GLN A 329 41.38 25.54 25.01
N ARG A 330 41.55 25.74 26.32
CA ARG A 330 42.21 24.80 27.22
C ARG A 330 41.19 23.86 27.82
N ARG A 331 40.63 22.97 27.02
CA ARG A 331 39.51 22.12 27.43
C ARG A 331 39.66 20.67 27.00
N ALA A 332 39.03 19.77 27.75
CA ALA A 332 38.68 18.44 27.31
C ALA A 332 37.15 18.33 27.31
N THR A 333 36.57 17.95 26.18
CA THR A 333 35.15 17.63 26.06
C THR A 333 34.99 16.12 25.97
N PHE A 334 33.91 15.59 26.53
CA PHE A 334 33.65 14.16 26.49
C PHE A 334 32.16 13.85 26.39
N THR A 335 31.86 12.66 25.86
CA THR A 335 30.52 12.07 25.84
C THR A 335 30.60 10.74 26.56
N LEU A 336 29.88 10.62 27.67
CA LEU A 336 29.70 9.36 28.39
C LEU A 336 28.45 8.66 27.87
N MET A 337 28.62 7.45 27.36
CA MET A 337 27.58 6.68 26.67
C MET A 337 27.07 5.54 27.55
N ALA A 338 25.76 5.45 27.68
CA ALA A 338 25.05 4.38 28.35
C ALA A 338 23.78 3.99 27.59
N GLU A 339 23.22 2.84 27.94
CA GLU A 339 22.00 2.30 27.33
C GLU A 339 21.06 1.82 28.43
N LYS A 340 19.77 2.13 28.32
CA LYS A 340 18.73 1.47 29.09
C LYS A 340 18.26 0.25 28.31
N VAL A 341 18.50 -0.93 28.85
CA VAL A 341 18.02 -2.19 28.29
C VAL A 341 16.66 -2.49 28.92
N GLY A 342 15.63 -2.57 28.07
CA GLY A 342 14.29 -2.99 28.46
C GLY A 342 14.23 -4.48 28.81
N LYS A 343 13.03 -4.93 29.19
CA LYS A 343 12.76 -6.33 29.58
C LYS A 343 13.17 -7.31 28.48
N SER A 344 13.56 -8.54 28.83
CA SER A 344 13.87 -9.63 27.89
C SER A 344 12.61 -10.19 27.23
N ASP A 345 12.77 -11.04 26.21
CA ASP A 345 11.63 -11.70 25.54
C ASP A 345 10.89 -12.66 26.47
N GLU A 346 11.63 -13.35 27.32
CA GLU A 346 11.10 -14.23 28.35
C GLU A 346 10.31 -13.43 29.39
N GLU A 347 10.85 -12.30 29.85
CA GLU A 347 10.16 -11.41 30.79
C GLU A 347 8.87 -10.82 30.19
N ILE A 348 8.94 -10.30 28.96
CA ILE A 348 7.78 -9.75 28.24
C ILE A 348 6.72 -10.84 28.03
N SER A 349 7.12 -12.02 27.56
CA SER A 349 6.21 -13.14 27.31
C SER A 349 5.56 -13.66 28.60
N GLN A 350 6.28 -13.68 29.72
CA GLN A 350 5.73 -14.05 31.02
C GLN A 350 4.76 -12.99 31.53
N LEU A 351 5.16 -11.71 31.55
CA LEU A 351 4.32 -10.61 32.01
C LEU A 351 3.04 -10.46 31.19
N ALA A 352 3.10 -10.63 29.86
CA ALA A 352 1.91 -10.61 29.01
C ALA A 352 0.88 -11.69 29.38
N LYS A 353 1.29 -12.75 30.09
CA LYS A 353 0.41 -13.82 30.60
C LYS A 353 0.00 -13.61 32.05
N SER A 354 0.93 -13.19 32.91
CA SER A 354 0.73 -13.15 34.36
C SER A 354 0.32 -11.78 34.91
N ASP A 355 0.93 -10.71 34.43
CA ASP A 355 0.67 -9.33 34.88
C ASP A 355 0.93 -8.30 33.76
N PRO A 356 0.01 -8.17 32.80
CA PRO A 356 0.17 -7.27 31.66
C PRO A 356 0.26 -5.79 32.04
N SER A 357 -0.17 -5.43 33.25
CA SER A 357 -0.16 -4.04 33.74
C SER A 357 1.25 -3.44 33.82
N GLN A 358 2.28 -4.29 33.89
CA GLN A 358 3.69 -3.90 33.91
C GLN A 358 4.30 -3.66 32.52
N LEU A 359 3.56 -3.98 31.46
CA LEU A 359 3.99 -3.76 30.09
C LEU A 359 3.44 -2.42 29.59
N ASN A 360 4.27 -1.69 28.86
CA ASN A 360 3.79 -0.57 28.06
C ASN A 360 3.17 -1.07 26.74
N VAL A 361 2.58 -0.17 25.95
CA VAL A 361 1.88 -0.56 24.73
C VAL A 361 2.79 -1.23 23.69
N GLU A 362 4.03 -0.76 23.53
CA GLU A 362 4.97 -1.34 22.57
C GLU A 362 5.43 -2.72 23.02
N GLU A 363 5.74 -2.90 24.31
CA GLU A 363 6.04 -4.21 24.89
C GLU A 363 4.87 -5.20 24.74
N MET A 364 3.64 -4.75 24.97
CA MET A 364 2.45 -5.61 24.87
C MET A 364 2.17 -6.03 23.42
N LEU A 365 2.29 -5.11 22.45
CA LEU A 365 2.12 -5.43 21.04
C LEU A 365 3.24 -6.36 20.55
N TYR A 366 4.48 -6.09 20.97
CA TYR A 366 5.64 -6.93 20.67
C TYR A 366 5.49 -8.34 21.26
N ALA A 367 4.90 -8.49 22.44
CA ALA A 367 4.65 -9.79 23.07
C ALA A 367 3.86 -10.75 22.17
N ALA A 368 2.94 -10.24 21.33
CA ALA A 368 2.19 -11.06 20.38
C ALA A 368 3.06 -11.61 19.23
N THR A 369 4.21 -11.00 18.96
CA THR A 369 5.17 -11.48 17.95
C THR A 369 6.03 -12.65 18.45
N LEU A 370 6.11 -12.84 19.78
CA LEU A 370 6.90 -13.88 20.44
C LEU A 370 6.20 -15.24 20.52
N THR A 371 5.06 -15.40 19.86
CA THR A 371 4.28 -16.64 19.84
C THR A 371 3.70 -16.86 18.45
N ASP A 372 3.52 -18.12 18.03
CA ASP A 372 2.79 -18.46 16.81
C ASP A 372 1.33 -18.88 17.07
N ASP A 373 0.97 -19.08 18.35
CA ASP A 373 -0.39 -19.45 18.73
C ASP A 373 -1.38 -18.30 18.52
N MET A 374 -2.33 -18.48 17.60
CA MET A 374 -3.30 -17.45 17.22
C MET A 374 -4.25 -17.07 18.36
N ALA A 375 -4.59 -17.98 19.27
CA ALA A 375 -5.45 -17.68 20.40
C ALA A 375 -4.71 -16.82 21.44
N ALA A 376 -3.43 -17.09 21.67
CA ALA A 376 -2.55 -16.28 22.50
C ALA A 376 -2.35 -14.88 21.91
N LYS A 377 -2.11 -14.76 20.59
CA LYS A 377 -2.04 -13.45 19.91
C LYS A 377 -3.32 -12.64 20.11
N LEU A 378 -4.47 -13.25 19.86
CA LEU A 378 -5.77 -12.60 20.03
C LEU A 378 -5.95 -12.10 21.48
N LYS A 379 -5.64 -12.94 22.47
CA LYS A 379 -5.74 -12.57 23.89
C LYS A 379 -4.82 -11.38 24.22
N ILE A 380 -3.58 -11.39 23.75
CA ILE A 380 -2.62 -10.29 23.95
C ILE A 380 -3.17 -8.98 23.37
N TYR A 381 -3.67 -9.00 22.13
CA TYR A 381 -4.24 -7.78 21.52
C TYR A 381 -5.53 -7.31 22.20
N GLN A 382 -6.37 -8.22 22.70
CA GLN A 382 -7.54 -7.86 23.51
C GLN A 382 -7.15 -7.23 24.86
N THR A 383 -6.07 -7.71 25.49
CA THR A 383 -5.50 -7.08 26.68
C THR A 383 -4.95 -5.69 26.35
N ALA A 384 -4.20 -5.54 25.25
CA ALA A 384 -3.73 -4.23 24.80
C ALA A 384 -4.88 -3.26 24.53
N LYS A 385 -5.96 -3.72 23.89
CA LYS A 385 -7.19 -2.95 23.66
C LYS A 385 -7.78 -2.39 24.95
N THR A 386 -7.80 -3.22 26.01
CA THR A 386 -8.38 -2.89 27.31
C THR A 386 -7.48 -1.95 28.11
N GLN A 387 -6.18 -2.24 28.15
CA GLN A 387 -5.20 -1.51 28.96
C GLN A 387 -4.83 -0.14 28.36
N PHE A 388 -4.83 -0.03 27.02
CA PHE A 388 -4.43 1.19 26.31
C PHE A 388 -5.61 1.74 25.50
N ALA A 389 -6.59 2.33 26.20
CA ALA A 389 -7.85 2.78 25.62
C ALA A 389 -7.72 3.78 24.44
N LYS A 390 -6.62 4.55 24.38
CA LYS A 390 -6.35 5.50 23.29
C LYS A 390 -5.60 4.88 22.11
N ASP A 391 -5.04 3.68 22.27
CA ASP A 391 -4.29 3.01 21.21
C ASP A 391 -5.24 2.20 20.32
N TRP A 392 -5.16 2.45 19.02
CA TRP A 392 -5.99 1.80 18.00
C TRP A 392 -5.45 0.42 17.59
N ARG A 393 -4.17 0.12 17.83
CA ARG A 393 -3.51 -1.12 17.37
C ARG A 393 -4.02 -2.34 18.12
N GLY A 394 -4.39 -2.21 19.40
CA GLY A 394 -5.01 -3.29 20.17
C GLY A 394 -6.27 -3.87 19.49
N PRO A 395 -7.35 -3.09 19.30
CA PRO A 395 -8.53 -3.55 18.59
C PRO A 395 -8.23 -3.91 17.12
N ASN A 396 -7.46 -3.10 16.38
CA ASN A 396 -7.15 -3.42 14.99
C ASN A 396 -6.45 -4.79 14.84
N ASN A 397 -5.46 -5.08 15.68
CA ASN A 397 -4.69 -6.31 15.59
C ASN A 397 -5.49 -7.51 16.11
N ALA A 398 -6.40 -7.32 17.06
CA ALA A 398 -7.40 -8.33 17.40
C ALA A 398 -8.30 -8.65 16.19
N GLY A 399 -8.80 -7.63 15.49
CA GLY A 399 -9.56 -7.77 14.25
C GLY A 399 -8.78 -8.49 13.15
N TYR A 400 -7.49 -8.18 12.99
CA TYR A 400 -6.59 -8.87 12.07
C TYR A 400 -6.54 -10.39 12.35
N ILE A 401 -6.33 -10.80 13.59
CA ILE A 401 -6.30 -12.23 13.96
C ILE A 401 -7.67 -12.89 13.72
N LEU A 402 -8.77 -12.20 14.03
CA LEU A 402 -10.13 -12.70 13.77
C LEU A 402 -10.41 -12.87 12.27
N MET A 403 -9.91 -11.98 11.42
CA MET A 403 -9.97 -12.14 9.96
C MET A 403 -9.25 -13.39 9.49
N LEU A 404 -8.04 -13.65 10.00
CA LEU A 404 -7.30 -14.88 9.69
C LEU A 404 -8.02 -16.15 10.16
N GLN A 405 -8.84 -16.05 11.21
CA GLN A 405 -9.71 -17.12 11.70
C GLN A 405 -11.07 -17.19 10.97
N ASN A 406 -11.29 -16.37 9.93
CA ASN A 406 -12.55 -16.24 9.20
C ASN A 406 -13.76 -15.84 10.08
N LYS A 407 -13.52 -15.16 11.22
CA LYS A 407 -14.54 -14.64 12.13
C LYS A 407 -14.91 -13.20 11.76
N ILE A 408 -15.56 -13.05 10.61
CA ILE A 408 -15.77 -11.74 9.96
C ILE A 408 -16.58 -10.76 10.83
N SER A 409 -17.65 -11.22 11.47
CA SER A 409 -18.49 -10.38 12.33
C SER A 409 -17.73 -9.85 13.55
N ASP A 410 -16.91 -10.70 14.17
CA ASP A 410 -16.11 -10.31 15.33
C ASP A 410 -14.99 -9.35 14.90
N ALA A 411 -14.35 -9.61 13.75
CA ALA A 411 -13.33 -8.74 13.19
C ALA A 411 -13.89 -7.34 12.87
N GLN A 412 -15.10 -7.27 12.31
CA GLN A 412 -15.79 -6.00 12.06
C GLN A 412 -15.93 -5.18 13.34
N ALA A 413 -16.43 -5.79 14.43
CA ALA A 413 -16.60 -5.09 15.69
C ALA A 413 -15.27 -4.53 16.23
N GLU A 414 -14.18 -5.28 16.08
CA GLU A 414 -12.84 -4.82 16.48
C GLU A 414 -12.29 -3.70 15.57
N PHE A 415 -12.47 -3.78 14.26
CA PHE A 415 -12.03 -2.69 13.36
C PHE A 415 -12.84 -1.40 13.56
N GLU A 416 -14.15 -1.51 13.80
CA GLU A 416 -14.99 -0.37 14.16
C GLU A 416 -14.56 0.26 15.51
N GLU A 417 -14.16 -0.57 16.48
CA GLU A 417 -13.59 -0.09 17.73
C GLU A 417 -12.24 0.62 17.53
N ALA A 418 -11.39 0.12 16.64
CA ALA A 418 -10.15 0.81 16.27
C ALA A 418 -10.43 2.18 15.61
N ALA A 419 -11.44 2.25 14.73
CA ALA A 419 -11.84 3.47 14.03
C ALA A 419 -12.38 4.57 14.97
N LYS A 420 -12.90 4.20 16.15
CA LYS A 420 -13.28 5.18 17.18
C LYS A 420 -12.07 5.85 17.84
N ARG A 421 -10.89 5.22 17.78
CA ARG A 421 -9.66 5.67 18.46
C ARG A 421 -8.75 6.45 17.54
N ALA A 422 -8.74 6.11 16.24
CA ALA A 422 -7.97 6.80 15.22
C ALA A 422 -8.60 6.60 13.84
N ASP A 423 -8.32 7.55 12.93
CA ASP A 423 -8.57 7.40 11.51
C ASP A 423 -7.22 7.34 10.78
N ASN A 424 -6.88 6.18 10.22
CA ASN A 424 -5.65 5.98 9.48
C ASN A 424 -5.79 4.88 8.42
N GLY A 425 -4.82 4.78 7.52
CA GLY A 425 -4.94 3.89 6.37
C GLY A 425 -4.99 2.39 6.70
N VAL A 426 -4.36 1.94 7.79
CA VAL A 426 -4.41 0.52 8.21
C VAL A 426 -5.83 0.12 8.58
N ILE A 427 -6.50 0.94 9.40
CA ILE A 427 -7.88 0.71 9.82
C ILE A 427 -8.82 0.79 8.62
N ASN A 428 -8.66 1.80 7.76
CA ASN A 428 -9.48 1.95 6.56
C ASN A 428 -9.33 0.76 5.61
N ASN A 429 -8.13 0.21 5.40
CA ASN A 429 -7.96 -1.02 4.62
C ASN A 429 -8.82 -2.15 5.19
N ASN A 430 -8.74 -2.37 6.50
CA ASN A 430 -9.44 -3.46 7.15
C ASN A 430 -10.97 -3.29 7.12
N LEU A 431 -11.48 -2.07 7.26
CA LEU A 431 -12.91 -1.77 7.06
C LEU A 431 -13.36 -1.92 5.60
N GLY A 432 -12.46 -1.65 4.65
CA GLY A 432 -12.68 -1.94 3.23
C GLY A 432 -12.91 -3.43 3.00
N ILE A 433 -12.14 -4.30 3.67
CA ILE A 433 -12.30 -5.75 3.61
C ILE A 433 -13.66 -6.20 4.13
N ILE A 434 -14.09 -5.65 5.27
CA ILE A 434 -15.44 -5.91 5.80
C ILE A 434 -16.51 -5.51 4.79
N SER A 435 -16.37 -4.32 4.18
CA SER A 435 -17.34 -3.78 3.24
C SER A 435 -17.46 -4.62 1.97
N ILE A 436 -16.35 -5.09 1.41
CA ILE A 436 -16.39 -5.95 0.21
C ILE A 436 -16.94 -7.35 0.55
N LYS A 437 -16.61 -7.91 1.71
CA LYS A 437 -17.17 -9.19 2.17
C LYS A 437 -18.67 -9.12 2.48
N SER A 438 -19.19 -7.93 2.83
CA SER A 438 -20.62 -7.68 2.96
C SER A 438 -21.30 -7.32 1.62
N GLY A 439 -20.59 -7.40 0.49
CA GLY A 439 -21.11 -7.10 -0.84
C GLY A 439 -21.18 -5.61 -1.21
N ASN A 440 -20.69 -4.71 -0.35
CA ASN A 440 -20.73 -3.27 -0.59
C ASN A 440 -19.42 -2.78 -1.25
N ARG A 441 -19.36 -2.92 -2.57
CA ARG A 441 -18.19 -2.54 -3.39
C ARG A 441 -17.89 -1.04 -3.33
N THR A 442 -18.92 -0.20 -3.37
CA THR A 442 -18.77 1.27 -3.29
C THR A 442 -18.10 1.69 -2.00
N LYS A 443 -18.59 1.20 -0.86
CA LYS A 443 -18.02 1.51 0.45
C LYS A 443 -16.61 0.94 0.62
N ALA A 444 -16.35 -0.24 0.05
CA ALA A 444 -15.01 -0.81 0.03
C ALA A 444 -14.03 0.11 -0.71
N SER A 445 -14.38 0.59 -1.91
CA SER A 445 -13.56 1.54 -2.68
C SER A 445 -13.30 2.85 -1.94
N GLU A 446 -14.31 3.40 -1.25
CA GLU A 446 -14.15 4.60 -0.42
C GLU A 446 -13.12 4.38 0.69
N TYR A 447 -13.20 3.26 1.40
CA TYR A 447 -12.26 2.90 2.45
C TYR A 447 -10.85 2.67 1.91
N TYR A 448 -10.69 1.90 0.83
CA TYR A 448 -9.38 1.66 0.23
C TYR A 448 -8.72 2.93 -0.30
N SER A 449 -9.52 3.87 -0.83
CA SER A 449 -9.01 5.18 -1.27
C SER A 449 -8.40 5.98 -0.11
N LYS A 450 -8.94 5.85 1.11
CA LYS A 450 -8.37 6.43 2.34
C LYS A 450 -7.19 5.64 2.89
N ALA A 451 -6.99 4.40 2.44
CA ALA A 451 -5.94 3.50 2.88
C ALA A 451 -4.66 3.60 2.03
N VAL A 452 -4.67 4.34 0.93
CA VAL A 452 -3.50 4.47 0.03
C VAL A 452 -2.25 4.84 0.82
N GLY A 453 -1.19 4.06 0.63
CA GLY A 453 0.09 4.23 1.34
C GLY A 453 0.21 3.45 2.66
N ALA A 454 -0.84 2.77 3.13
CA ALA A 454 -0.77 1.95 4.35
C ALA A 454 0.01 0.64 4.18
N GLY A 455 0.09 0.12 2.96
CA GLY A 455 0.79 -1.12 2.63
C GLY A 455 0.47 -1.62 1.23
N PRO A 456 1.25 -2.58 0.69
CA PRO A 456 0.98 -3.21 -0.61
C PRO A 456 -0.34 -3.98 -0.68
N GLU A 457 -0.91 -4.36 0.47
CA GLU A 457 -2.20 -5.04 0.59
C GLU A 457 -3.35 -4.19 0.04
N VAL A 458 -3.26 -2.86 0.17
CA VAL A 458 -4.32 -1.94 -0.26
C VAL A 458 -4.54 -2.04 -1.77
N GLY A 459 -3.46 -1.99 -2.56
CA GLY A 459 -3.55 -2.12 -4.02
C GLY A 459 -4.09 -3.48 -4.43
N TYR A 460 -3.68 -4.56 -3.76
CA TYR A 460 -4.24 -5.89 -3.99
C TYR A 460 -5.75 -5.94 -3.74
N ASN A 461 -6.19 -5.39 -2.61
CA ASN A 461 -7.60 -5.38 -2.21
C ASN A 461 -8.46 -4.51 -3.14
N MET A 462 -7.94 -3.37 -3.59
CA MET A 462 -8.59 -2.54 -4.63
C MET A 462 -8.76 -3.32 -5.92
N GLY A 463 -7.72 -4.04 -6.35
CA GLY A 463 -7.81 -4.85 -7.57
C GLY A 463 -8.92 -5.91 -7.51
N ILE A 464 -9.19 -6.51 -6.34
CA ILE A 464 -10.29 -7.48 -6.20
C ILE A 464 -11.64 -6.79 -6.44
N VAL A 465 -11.82 -5.56 -5.95
CA VAL A 465 -13.01 -4.76 -6.22
C VAL A 465 -13.11 -4.42 -7.71
N ASP A 466 -12.00 -4.05 -8.33
CA ASP A 466 -11.95 -3.69 -9.75
C ASP A 466 -12.32 -4.88 -10.66
N ILE A 467 -11.82 -6.10 -10.38
CA ILE A 467 -12.25 -7.31 -11.10
C ILE A 467 -13.77 -7.50 -10.97
N LYS A 468 -14.30 -7.36 -9.76
CA LYS A 468 -15.75 -7.51 -9.50
C LYS A 468 -16.56 -6.42 -10.20
N ASN A 469 -15.99 -5.25 -10.48
CA ASN A 469 -16.63 -4.18 -11.22
C ASN A 469 -16.46 -4.28 -12.74
N GLY A 470 -15.66 -5.24 -13.24
CA GLY A 470 -15.33 -5.34 -14.65
C GLY A 470 -14.25 -4.37 -15.13
N ASP A 471 -13.60 -3.62 -14.23
CA ASP A 471 -12.50 -2.70 -14.56
C ASP A 471 -11.15 -3.43 -14.46
N TYR A 472 -10.88 -4.28 -15.46
CA TYR A 472 -9.68 -5.12 -15.46
C TYR A 472 -8.39 -4.32 -15.65
N GLU A 473 -8.47 -3.14 -16.27
CA GLU A 473 -7.32 -2.28 -16.45
C GLU A 473 -6.84 -1.68 -15.13
N SER A 474 -7.76 -1.13 -14.33
CA SER A 474 -7.47 -0.70 -12.96
C SER A 474 -7.06 -1.87 -12.08
N ALA A 475 -7.70 -3.03 -12.23
CA ALA A 475 -7.34 -4.23 -11.46
C ALA A 475 -5.88 -4.62 -11.63
N VAL A 476 -5.41 -4.75 -12.88
CA VAL A 476 -4.01 -5.09 -13.18
C VAL A 476 -3.06 -4.03 -12.63
N LYS A 477 -3.40 -2.74 -12.78
CA LYS A 477 -2.59 -1.64 -12.26
C LYS A 477 -2.47 -1.68 -10.73
N ASN A 478 -3.59 -1.87 -10.03
CA ASN A 478 -3.65 -1.85 -8.57
C ASN A 478 -2.99 -3.08 -7.94
N MET A 479 -3.14 -4.28 -8.54
CA MET A 479 -2.46 -5.49 -8.08
C MET A 479 -0.95 -5.48 -8.35
N GLY A 480 -0.48 -4.69 -9.33
CA GLY A 480 0.93 -4.44 -9.57
C GLY A 480 1.74 -5.72 -9.79
N SER A 481 2.82 -5.88 -9.03
CA SER A 481 3.75 -7.02 -9.17
C SER A 481 3.31 -8.30 -8.42
N ASN A 482 2.12 -8.30 -7.81
CA ASN A 482 1.60 -9.42 -7.03
C ASN A 482 1.51 -10.72 -7.87
N LYS A 483 1.97 -11.84 -7.31
CA LYS A 483 1.99 -13.17 -7.94
C LYS A 483 0.91 -14.08 -7.38
N SER A 484 -0.34 -13.61 -7.43
CA SER A 484 -1.51 -14.34 -6.96
C SER A 484 -2.38 -14.83 -8.12
N PHE A 485 -3.26 -15.77 -7.81
CA PHE A 485 -4.32 -16.18 -8.71
C PHE A 485 -5.16 -15.00 -9.21
N ASN A 486 -5.57 -14.09 -8.31
CA ASN A 486 -6.39 -12.93 -8.69
C ASN A 486 -5.64 -11.97 -9.63
N ALA A 487 -4.32 -11.78 -9.45
CA ALA A 487 -3.52 -10.97 -10.36
C ALA A 487 -3.42 -11.59 -11.76
N ALA A 488 -3.21 -12.90 -11.84
CA ALA A 488 -3.22 -13.63 -13.11
C ALA A 488 -4.60 -13.59 -13.77
N LEU A 489 -5.68 -13.75 -12.99
CA LEU A 489 -7.05 -13.64 -13.46
C LEU A 489 -7.33 -12.24 -14.04
N ALA A 490 -6.94 -11.17 -13.36
CA ALA A 490 -7.10 -9.80 -13.86
C ALA A 490 -6.37 -9.57 -15.20
N GLN A 491 -5.14 -10.09 -15.32
CA GLN A 491 -4.36 -10.01 -16.56
C GLN A 491 -5.06 -10.76 -17.70
N MET A 492 -5.54 -11.97 -17.45
CA MET A 492 -6.29 -12.75 -18.45
C MET A 492 -7.58 -12.03 -18.87
N LEU A 493 -8.34 -11.49 -17.92
CA LEU A 493 -9.58 -10.76 -18.18
C LEU A 493 -9.33 -9.45 -18.95
N LYS A 494 -8.16 -8.84 -18.79
CA LYS A 494 -7.70 -7.71 -19.61
C LYS A 494 -7.27 -8.14 -21.03
N GLY A 495 -7.09 -9.44 -21.28
CA GLY A 495 -6.59 -10.00 -22.54
C GLY A 495 -5.08 -10.24 -22.59
N ASP A 496 -4.36 -10.11 -21.47
CA ASP A 496 -2.92 -10.39 -21.39
C ASP A 496 -2.66 -11.84 -20.92
N ASN A 497 -2.86 -12.79 -21.84
CA ASN A 497 -2.69 -14.22 -21.54
C ASN A 497 -1.23 -14.60 -21.24
N THR A 498 -0.25 -13.91 -21.85
CA THR A 498 1.18 -14.18 -21.63
C THR A 498 1.62 -13.70 -20.25
N GLY A 499 1.21 -12.49 -19.86
CA GLY A 499 1.43 -11.96 -18.52
C GLY A 499 0.73 -12.81 -17.46
N ALA A 500 -0.54 -13.16 -17.68
CA ALA A 500 -1.31 -14.03 -16.79
C ALA A 500 -0.61 -15.38 -16.54
N THR A 501 -0.14 -16.05 -17.61
CA THR A 501 0.61 -17.31 -17.53
C THR A 501 1.88 -17.15 -16.70
N SER A 502 2.65 -16.07 -16.94
CA SER A 502 3.87 -15.80 -16.19
C SER A 502 3.59 -15.53 -14.70
N THR A 503 2.51 -14.82 -14.41
CA THR A 503 2.10 -14.47 -13.04
C THR A 503 1.64 -15.69 -12.25
N ILE A 504 0.81 -16.57 -12.84
CA ILE A 504 0.34 -17.78 -12.14
C ILE A 504 1.46 -18.79 -11.90
N GLU A 505 2.39 -18.95 -12.84
CA GLU A 505 3.55 -19.86 -12.69
C GLU A 505 4.54 -19.39 -11.61
N ALA A 506 4.63 -18.08 -11.38
CA ALA A 506 5.44 -17.49 -10.31
C ALA A 506 4.74 -17.47 -8.94
N GLY A 507 3.44 -17.77 -8.88
CA GLY A 507 2.62 -17.68 -7.67
C GLY A 507 2.48 -19.00 -6.91
N ASP A 508 1.94 -18.91 -5.70
CA ASP A 508 1.68 -20.08 -4.83
C ASP A 508 0.62 -21.03 -5.42
N ASP A 509 -0.25 -20.49 -6.28
CA ASP A 509 -1.33 -21.24 -6.93
C ASP A 509 -0.91 -22.03 -8.18
N LYS A 510 0.37 -22.01 -8.58
CA LYS A 510 0.84 -22.65 -9.83
C LYS A 510 0.43 -24.13 -9.98
N ALA A 511 0.32 -24.85 -8.87
CA ALA A 511 -0.03 -26.26 -8.80
C ALA A 511 -1.35 -26.53 -8.05
N SER A 512 -2.14 -25.48 -7.78
CA SER A 512 -3.48 -25.65 -7.21
C SER A 512 -4.49 -26.04 -8.30
N GLY A 513 -5.59 -26.70 -7.93
CA GLY A 513 -6.63 -27.09 -8.90
C GLY A 513 -7.19 -25.89 -9.67
N ALA A 514 -7.41 -24.77 -8.96
CA ALA A 514 -7.84 -23.53 -9.59
C ALA A 514 -6.74 -22.92 -10.48
N GLY A 515 -5.46 -22.99 -10.10
CA GLY A 515 -4.36 -22.56 -10.96
C GLY A 515 -4.24 -23.38 -12.25
N TYR A 516 -4.40 -24.71 -12.18
CA TYR A 516 -4.46 -25.55 -13.37
C TYR A 516 -5.66 -25.20 -14.26
N TYR A 517 -6.82 -24.94 -13.65
CA TYR A 517 -8.01 -24.54 -14.40
C TYR A 517 -7.83 -23.20 -15.12
N LEU A 518 -7.28 -22.17 -14.46
CA LEU A 518 -6.96 -20.90 -15.11
C LEU A 518 -5.96 -21.07 -16.26
N LYS A 519 -4.95 -21.95 -16.10
CA LYS A 519 -4.01 -22.27 -17.18
C LYS A 519 -4.66 -23.00 -18.35
N ALA A 520 -5.67 -23.83 -18.10
CA ALA A 520 -6.44 -24.47 -19.16
C ALA A 520 -7.24 -23.43 -19.96
N ILE A 521 -7.82 -22.43 -19.30
CA ILE A 521 -8.50 -21.30 -19.97
C ILE A 521 -7.50 -20.49 -20.79
N LEU A 522 -6.32 -20.20 -20.24
CA LEU A 522 -5.27 -19.42 -20.92
C LEU A 522 -4.72 -20.11 -22.18
N GLY A 523 -4.78 -21.44 -22.24
CA GLY A 523 -4.29 -22.24 -23.36
C GLY A 523 -5.36 -22.67 -24.37
N ALA A 524 -6.63 -22.38 -24.09
CA ALA A 524 -7.75 -22.55 -25.03
C ALA A 524 -7.84 -21.33 -25.95
#